data_AF-A0A2M7FCP7-F1
#
_entry.id   AF-A0A2M7FCP7-F1
#
_cell.length_a   1.000
_cell.length_b   1.000
_cell.length_c   1.000
_cell.angle_alpha   90.00
_cell.angle_beta   90.00
_cell.angle_gamma   90.00
#
_symmetry.space_group_name_H-M   'P 1'
#
loop_
_entity.id
_entity.type
_entity.pdbx_description
1 polymer ?
#
loop_
_entity_poly.entity_id
_entity_poly.type
_entity_poly.pdbx_seq_one_letter_code
_entity_poly.pdbx_strand_id
1 'polypeptide(L)'
;KLSEKKRERLFRMLEARVAFGDVRFTVELEDAEMIDREGIVPAIRRALSRGVNKLVKYGSQTSRNFQKSDFHILLDGALHAPQEYMQETIINGDGLVPVISLASIAAKITRDRLMVELAEQYPLYGFEKHKG
;
A
#
# COMPACT_ATOMS: atom_id res chain seq x y z
N LYS A 1 -10.20 -9.40 13.57
CA LYS A 1 -10.19 -8.20 12.68
C LYS A 1 -9.86 -6.96 13.52
N LEU A 2 -8.89 -6.12 13.13
CA LEU A 2 -8.58 -4.89 13.88
C LEU A 2 -9.73 -3.89 13.81
N SER A 3 -9.99 -3.17 14.91
CA SER A 3 -10.93 -2.03 14.94
C SER A 3 -10.31 -0.80 14.26
N GLU A 4 -11.13 0.09 13.73
CA GLU A 4 -10.70 1.35 13.10
C GLU A 4 -9.78 2.18 14.02
N LYS A 5 -10.18 2.38 15.29
CA LYS A 5 -9.36 3.08 16.31
C LYS A 5 -7.97 2.46 16.50
N LYS A 6 -7.85 1.13 16.36
CA LYS A 6 -6.55 0.44 16.47
C LYS A 6 -5.72 0.63 15.21
N ARG A 7 -6.34 0.60 14.02
CA ARG A 7 -5.65 0.90 12.75
C ARG A 7 -5.09 2.32 12.75
N GLU A 8 -5.91 3.30 13.12
CA GLU A 8 -5.49 4.71 13.23
C GLU A 8 -4.30 4.89 14.18
N ARG A 9 -4.33 4.22 15.36
CA ARG A 9 -3.19 4.24 16.26
C ARG A 9 -1.92 3.68 15.63
N LEU A 10 -2.00 2.54 14.94
CA LEU A 10 -0.85 1.92 14.27
C LEU A 10 -0.33 2.77 13.11
N PHE A 11 -1.22 3.45 12.39
CA PHE A 11 -0.83 4.36 11.32
C PHE A 11 -0.11 5.60 11.85
N ARG A 12 -0.56 6.18 12.97
CA ARG A 12 0.19 7.25 13.66
C ARG A 12 1.58 6.78 14.11
N MET A 13 1.70 5.53 14.54
CA MET A 13 3.02 4.96 14.85
C MET A 13 3.89 4.85 13.58
N LEU A 14 3.32 4.40 12.46
CA LEU A 14 4.03 4.38 11.17
C LEU A 14 4.51 5.79 10.78
N GLU A 15 3.65 6.81 10.88
CA GLU A 15 4.02 8.21 10.60
C GLU A 15 5.17 8.69 11.50
N ALA A 16 5.14 8.34 12.79
CA ALA A 16 6.23 8.69 13.71
C ALA A 16 7.56 8.01 13.34
N ARG A 17 7.52 6.76 12.88
CA ARG A 17 8.73 6.02 12.43
C ARG A 17 9.28 6.57 11.10
N VAL A 18 8.38 7.02 10.22
CA VAL A 18 8.75 7.72 8.99
C VAL A 18 9.41 9.06 9.30
N ALA A 19 8.86 9.83 10.25
CA ALA A 19 9.47 11.08 10.72
C ALA A 19 10.84 10.85 11.39
N PHE A 20 11.00 9.73 12.12
CA PHE A 20 12.29 9.32 12.67
C PHE A 20 13.30 8.88 11.59
N GLY A 21 12.81 8.44 10.43
CA GLY A 21 13.63 8.13 9.25
C GLY A 21 14.07 6.68 9.12
N ASP A 22 13.56 5.77 9.95
CA ASP A 22 13.90 4.34 9.89
C ASP A 22 12.87 3.46 9.18
N VAL A 23 11.73 4.03 8.81
CA VAL A 23 10.71 3.39 7.97
C VAL A 23 10.37 4.32 6.83
N ARG A 24 10.14 3.74 5.64
CA ARG A 24 9.56 4.45 4.50
C ARG A 24 8.35 3.66 4.02
N PHE A 25 7.29 4.37 3.62
CA PHE A 25 6.12 3.77 3.00
C PHE A 25 5.61 4.66 1.87
N THR A 26 4.82 4.08 0.98
CA THR A 26 4.06 4.79 -0.05
C THR A 26 2.72 4.08 -0.21
N VAL A 27 1.70 4.82 -0.63
CA VAL A 27 0.42 4.28 -1.03
C VAL A 27 0.15 4.73 -2.45
N GLU A 28 -0.12 3.78 -3.34
CA GLU A 28 -0.46 4.05 -4.74
C GLU A 28 -1.95 3.79 -4.93
N LEU A 29 -2.63 4.76 -5.53
CA LEU A 29 -4.03 4.64 -5.94
C LEU A 29 -4.09 4.50 -7.46
N GLU A 30 -5.11 3.81 -7.95
CA GLU A 30 -5.49 3.76 -9.36
C GLU A 30 -6.91 4.29 -9.49
N ASP A 31 -7.16 4.99 -10.60
CA ASP A 31 -8.49 5.49 -10.93
C ASP A 31 -9.42 4.38 -11.42
N ALA A 32 -10.73 4.63 -11.29
CA ALA A 32 -11.75 3.67 -11.72
C ALA A 32 -11.74 3.47 -13.24
N GLU A 33 -11.41 4.50 -14.02
CA GLU A 33 -11.34 4.43 -15.48
C GLU A 33 -10.29 3.42 -15.96
N MET A 34 -9.12 3.38 -15.32
CA MET A 34 -8.06 2.39 -15.55
C MET A 34 -8.54 0.98 -15.24
N ILE A 35 -9.30 0.80 -14.15
CA ILE A 35 -9.87 -0.50 -13.78
C ILE A 35 -10.92 -0.94 -14.81
N ASP A 36 -11.78 -0.03 -15.27
CA ASP A 36 -12.81 -0.32 -16.26
C ASP A 36 -12.20 -0.66 -17.63
N ARG A 37 -11.10 0.01 -18.01
CA ARG A 37 -10.43 -0.18 -19.31
C ARG A 37 -9.57 -1.45 -19.36
N GLU A 38 -8.76 -1.69 -18.33
CA GLU A 38 -7.71 -2.72 -18.35
C GLU A 38 -8.00 -3.89 -17.39
N GLY A 39 -8.98 -3.74 -16.51
CA GLY A 39 -9.29 -4.68 -15.44
C GLY A 39 -8.49 -4.44 -14.16
N ILE A 40 -8.96 -5.09 -13.08
CA ILE A 40 -8.40 -4.90 -11.73
C ILE A 40 -6.97 -5.46 -11.58
N VAL A 41 -6.64 -6.57 -12.26
CA VAL A 41 -5.32 -7.21 -12.13
C VAL A 41 -4.22 -6.33 -12.72
N PRO A 42 -4.35 -5.78 -13.94
CA PRO A 42 -3.38 -4.79 -14.46
C PRO A 42 -3.27 -3.53 -13.62
N ALA A 43 -4.39 -2.99 -13.10
CA ALA A 43 -4.38 -1.84 -12.20
C ALA A 43 -3.56 -2.12 -10.93
N ILE A 44 -3.80 -3.25 -10.27
CA ILE A 44 -3.03 -3.69 -9.09
C ILE A 44 -1.54 -3.82 -9.41
N ARG A 45 -1.18 -4.48 -10.52
CA ARG A 45 0.22 -4.65 -10.94
C ARG A 45 0.90 -3.31 -11.19
N ARG A 46 0.20 -2.35 -11.81
CA ARG A 46 0.70 -1.00 -12.07
C ARG A 46 0.94 -0.24 -10.77
N ALA A 47 -0.02 -0.25 -9.85
CA ALA A 47 0.11 0.36 -8.52
C ALA A 47 1.29 -0.23 -7.73
N LEU A 48 1.40 -1.57 -7.66
CA LEU A 48 2.52 -2.25 -7.01
C LEU A 48 3.87 -1.85 -7.61
N SER A 49 3.97 -1.88 -8.94
CA SER A 49 5.21 -1.52 -9.64
C SER A 49 5.64 -0.08 -9.33
N ARG A 50 4.70 0.87 -9.34
CA ARG A 50 5.00 2.26 -8.95
C ARG A 50 5.46 2.36 -7.51
N GLY A 51 4.77 1.69 -6.59
CA GLY A 51 5.07 1.73 -5.16
C GLY A 51 6.47 1.20 -4.86
N VAL A 52 6.78 0.01 -5.38
CA VAL A 52 8.11 -0.61 -5.24
C VAL A 52 9.19 0.28 -5.83
N ASN A 53 9.00 0.79 -7.05
CA ASN A 53 9.99 1.65 -7.69
C ASN A 53 10.23 2.97 -6.93
N LYS A 54 9.20 3.56 -6.30
CA LYS A 54 9.39 4.73 -5.42
C LYS A 54 10.25 4.37 -4.21
N LEU A 55 9.95 3.26 -3.53
CA LEU A 55 10.70 2.81 -2.33
C LEU A 55 12.14 2.40 -2.65
N VAL A 56 12.39 1.78 -3.80
CA VAL A 56 13.73 1.37 -4.23
C VAL A 56 14.59 2.59 -4.57
N LYS A 57 14.03 3.59 -5.27
CA LYS A 57 14.75 4.85 -5.59
C LYS A 57 15.26 5.56 -4.32
N TYR A 58 14.51 5.47 -3.23
CA TYR A 58 14.92 6.00 -1.94
C TYR A 58 16.12 5.26 -1.33
N GLY A 59 16.18 3.94 -1.48
CA GLY A 59 17.31 3.12 -1.02
C GLY A 59 18.57 3.33 -1.87
N SER A 60 18.42 3.45 -3.18
CA SER A 60 19.54 3.67 -4.12
C SER A 60 20.16 5.06 -4.07
N GLN A 61 19.51 6.03 -3.43
CA GLN A 61 20.07 7.37 -3.18
C GLN A 61 21.03 7.41 -1.99
N THR A 62 21.13 6.33 -1.23
CA THR A 62 22.13 6.16 -0.16
C THR A 62 23.49 5.79 -0.78
N SER A 63 24.62 6.06 -0.12
CA SER A 63 25.99 5.81 -0.64
C SER A 63 26.37 4.35 -0.96
N ARG A 64 25.38 3.44 -1.04
CA ARG A 64 25.52 2.03 -1.42
C ARG A 64 24.81 1.79 -2.75
N ASN A 65 25.50 1.15 -3.70
CA ASN A 65 24.91 0.66 -4.95
C ASN A 65 24.06 -0.58 -4.68
N PHE A 66 22.79 -0.39 -4.32
CA PHE A 66 21.82 -1.49 -4.20
C PHE A 66 21.32 -1.93 -5.58
N GLN A 67 21.28 -3.24 -5.79
CA GLN A 67 20.64 -3.87 -6.94
C GLN A 67 19.20 -4.28 -6.59
N LYS A 68 18.37 -4.48 -7.61
CA LYS A 68 16.96 -4.90 -7.42
C LYS A 68 16.84 -6.23 -6.67
N SER A 69 17.78 -7.15 -6.86
CA SER A 69 17.87 -8.42 -6.15
C SER A 69 18.19 -8.31 -4.66
N ASP A 70 18.70 -7.16 -4.19
CA ASP A 70 19.02 -6.93 -2.78
C ASP A 70 17.76 -6.65 -1.94
N PHE A 71 16.63 -6.41 -2.59
CA PHE A 71 15.34 -6.16 -1.94
C PHE A 71 14.52 -7.44 -1.88
N HIS A 72 14.11 -7.82 -0.67
CA HIS A 72 13.16 -8.90 -0.44
C HIS A 72 11.75 -8.32 -0.18
N ILE A 73 10.80 -8.65 -1.06
CA ILE A 73 9.42 -8.14 -1.01
C ILE A 73 8.47 -9.23 -0.51
N LEU A 74 7.77 -8.95 0.59
CA LEU A 74 6.73 -9.82 1.12
C LEU A 74 5.35 -9.29 0.70
N LEU A 75 4.52 -10.16 0.13
CA LEU A 75 3.24 -9.80 -0.50
C LEU A 75 2.10 -10.65 0.07
N ASP A 76 0.91 -10.08 0.13
CA ASP A 76 -0.29 -10.79 0.57
C ASP A 76 -0.98 -11.55 -0.57
N GLY A 77 -1.39 -12.78 -0.31
CA GLY A 77 -2.25 -13.58 -1.18
C GLY A 77 -1.70 -13.74 -2.60
N ALA A 78 -2.45 -13.24 -3.59
CA ALA A 78 -2.14 -13.39 -5.00
C ALA A 78 -1.40 -12.17 -5.61
N LEU A 79 -0.96 -11.21 -4.78
CA LEU A 79 -0.20 -10.05 -5.26
C LEU A 79 1.18 -10.47 -5.77
N HIS A 80 1.66 -9.83 -6.83
CA HIS A 80 2.98 -10.08 -7.40
C HIS A 80 3.67 -8.76 -7.72
N ALA A 81 4.90 -8.60 -7.24
CA ALA A 81 5.77 -7.49 -7.59
C ALA A 81 6.49 -7.78 -8.93
N PRO A 82 7.15 -6.78 -9.54
CA PRO A 82 7.96 -7.00 -10.74
C PRO A 82 8.99 -8.12 -10.54
N GLN A 83 9.22 -8.93 -11.57
CA GLN A 83 9.98 -10.21 -11.47
C GLN A 83 11.47 -10.01 -11.13
N GLU A 84 12.01 -8.82 -11.35
CA GLU A 84 13.38 -8.45 -10.98
C GLU A 84 13.69 -8.44 -9.47
N TYR A 85 12.66 -8.50 -8.61
CA TYR A 85 12.81 -8.46 -7.16
C TYR A 85 12.69 -9.87 -6.57
N MET A 86 13.49 -10.16 -5.54
CA MET A 86 13.26 -11.32 -4.69
C MET A 86 11.93 -11.11 -3.97
N GLN A 87 11.00 -12.04 -4.13
CA GLN A 87 9.64 -11.88 -3.61
C GLN A 87 9.03 -13.18 -3.11
N GLU A 88 8.19 -13.07 -2.09
CA GLU A 88 7.41 -14.16 -1.50
C GLU A 88 5.95 -13.73 -1.34
N THR A 89 5.02 -14.59 -1.73
CA THR A 89 3.58 -14.38 -1.56
C THR A 89 3.07 -15.26 -0.43
N ILE A 90 2.32 -14.66 0.51
CA ILE A 90 1.89 -15.31 1.74
C ILE A 90 0.39 -15.23 1.83
N ILE A 91 -0.28 -16.38 1.86
CA ILE A 91 -1.75 -16.46 1.98
C ILE A 91 -2.17 -15.93 3.35
N ASN A 92 -3.06 -14.93 3.37
CA ASN A 92 -3.46 -14.20 4.58
C ASN A 92 -2.25 -13.58 5.32
N GLY A 93 -1.29 -13.06 4.54
CA GLY A 93 -0.06 -12.48 5.04
C GLY A 93 -0.30 -11.26 5.93
N ASP A 94 -1.41 -10.54 5.72
CA ASP A 94 -1.81 -9.41 6.56
C ASP A 94 -2.09 -9.79 8.02
N GLY A 95 -2.48 -11.04 8.27
CA GLY A 95 -2.70 -11.61 9.59
C GLY A 95 -1.48 -12.29 10.21
N LEU A 96 -0.44 -12.59 9.40
CA LEU A 96 0.71 -13.41 9.80
C LEU A 96 2.01 -12.61 9.87
N VAL A 97 2.19 -11.65 8.97
CA VAL A 97 3.45 -10.94 8.77
C VAL A 97 3.28 -9.47 9.13
N PRO A 98 4.04 -8.95 10.13
CA PRO A 98 3.90 -7.57 10.58
C PRO A 98 4.04 -6.51 9.49
N VAL A 99 4.99 -6.68 8.55
CA VAL A 99 5.20 -5.68 7.47
C VAL A 99 4.05 -5.66 6.46
N ILE A 100 3.49 -6.84 6.13
CA ILE A 100 2.30 -6.94 5.27
C ILE A 100 1.10 -6.31 5.99
N SER A 101 0.92 -6.61 7.28
CA SER A 101 -0.13 -6.03 8.11
C SER A 101 -0.07 -4.50 8.12
N LEU A 102 1.13 -3.93 8.27
CA LEU A 102 1.34 -2.48 8.28
C LEU A 102 1.03 -1.85 6.91
N ALA A 103 1.43 -2.49 5.82
CA ALA A 103 1.09 -2.06 4.45
C ALA A 103 -0.43 -2.07 4.21
N SER A 104 -1.13 -3.14 4.62
CA SER A 104 -2.59 -3.25 4.52
C SER A 104 -3.31 -2.19 5.36
N ILE A 105 -2.80 -1.85 6.55
CA ILE A 105 -3.33 -0.76 7.38
C ILE A 105 -3.16 0.60 6.67
N ALA A 106 -1.97 0.89 6.15
CA ALA A 106 -1.70 2.14 5.44
C ALA A 106 -2.58 2.31 4.21
N ALA A 107 -2.73 1.25 3.40
CA ALA A 107 -3.61 1.23 2.24
C ALA A 107 -5.08 1.48 2.64
N LYS A 108 -5.58 0.76 3.67
CA LYS A 108 -6.97 0.88 4.12
C LYS A 108 -7.30 2.28 4.65
N ILE A 109 -6.45 2.85 5.50
CA ILE A 109 -6.69 4.20 6.06
C ILE A 109 -6.68 5.24 4.96
N THR A 110 -5.71 5.18 4.05
CA THR A 110 -5.62 6.12 2.92
C THR A 110 -6.87 6.03 2.05
N ARG A 111 -7.31 4.80 1.71
CA ARG A 111 -8.52 4.58 0.91
C ARG A 111 -9.79 5.04 1.62
N ASP A 112 -9.90 4.82 2.93
CA ASP A 112 -11.08 5.20 3.72
C ASP A 112 -11.21 6.72 3.86
N ARG A 113 -10.08 7.42 4.04
CA ARG A 113 -10.03 8.89 4.06
C ARG A 113 -10.45 9.49 2.72
N LEU A 114 -9.93 8.95 1.61
CA LEU A 114 -10.34 9.34 0.26
C LEU A 114 -11.86 9.19 0.05
N MET A 115 -12.49 8.15 0.62
CA MET A 115 -13.95 7.99 0.49
C MET A 115 -14.76 8.98 1.30
N VAL A 116 -14.23 9.43 2.44
CA VAL A 116 -14.87 10.52 3.19
C VAL A 116 -14.77 11.80 2.37
N GLU A 117 -13.61 12.09 1.77
CA GLU A 117 -13.43 13.25 0.89
C GLU A 117 -14.34 13.20 -0.35
N LEU A 118 -14.48 12.04 -0.99
CA LEU A 118 -15.41 11.88 -2.11
C LEU A 118 -16.88 11.98 -1.67
N ALA A 119 -17.22 11.64 -0.43
CA ALA A 119 -18.58 11.83 0.07
C ALA A 119 -18.98 13.31 0.12
N GLU A 120 -18.03 14.22 0.35
CA GLU A 120 -18.29 15.66 0.30
C GLU A 120 -18.65 16.13 -1.12
N GLN A 121 -18.01 15.53 -2.13
CA GLN A 121 -18.26 15.83 -3.54
C GLN A 121 -19.53 15.13 -4.07
N TYR A 122 -19.82 13.93 -3.54
CA TYR A 122 -20.89 13.05 -3.98
C TYR A 122 -21.76 12.59 -2.80
N PRO A 123 -22.48 13.51 -2.13
CA PRO A 123 -23.15 13.25 -0.83
C PRO A 123 -24.27 12.22 -0.88
N LEU A 124 -24.85 11.97 -2.06
CA LEU A 124 -25.94 11.01 -2.23
C LEU A 124 -25.47 9.56 -2.28
N TYR A 125 -24.17 9.32 -2.46
CA TYR A 125 -23.63 7.97 -2.57
C TYR A 125 -23.42 7.33 -1.20
N GLY A 126 -23.15 8.10 -0.14
CA GLY A 126 -22.89 7.54 1.20
C GLY A 126 -21.49 6.90 1.35
N PHE A 127 -20.52 7.36 0.56
CA PHE A 127 -19.15 6.82 0.55
C PHE A 127 -18.47 6.84 1.92
N GLU A 128 -18.81 7.80 2.79
CA GLU A 128 -18.30 7.88 4.14
C GLU A 128 -18.69 6.66 5.00
N LYS A 129 -19.75 5.94 4.65
CA LYS A 129 -20.26 4.76 5.38
C LYS A 129 -19.71 3.45 4.82
N HIS A 130 -19.88 3.19 3.53
CA HIS A 130 -19.53 1.90 2.92
C HIS A 130 -18.14 1.88 2.25
N LYS A 131 -17.54 3.06 1.99
CA LYS A 131 -16.20 3.24 1.41
C LYS A 131 -16.08 2.81 -0.06
N GLY A 132 -17.17 2.96 -0.82
CA GLY A 132 -17.35 2.44 -2.18
C GLY A 132 -17.87 1.02 -2.20
#